data_AF-A0A9E1US47-F1
#
_entry.id   AF-A0A9E1US47-F1
#
_cell.length_a   1.000
_cell.length_b   1.000
_cell.length_c   1.000
_cell.angle_alpha   90.00
_cell.angle_beta   90.00
_cell.angle_gamma   90.00
#
_symmetry.space_group_name_H-M   'P 1'
#
loop_
_entity.id
_entity.type
_entity.pdbx_description
1 polymer ?
#
loop_
_entity_poly.entity_id
_entity_poly.type
_entity_poly.pdbx_seq_one_letter_code
_entity_poly.pdbx_strand_id
1 'polypeptide(L)'
;MAQISCELPGRLQRWLVAESTSVTQGQVLAEMNDDDLRARLAELEALRQTAGKQIKVSEQDLEVARAALEQARQDANGLKLTLDSSQANLDFAQKESTRIIPLAKAKIATEAEAERVANQLVQAKLGVAKAKDAIKRAAITVRTAQARLGQSDALLALSKVRVQEIERSIASLRITLEKTKIRAPFAGRFGQHLVEAGEVTAPGQLLGRIYDMSYMRAAVDAPDRYAPFLQADSPLLQQYLAKAMPGTRQELKAVVQIPGLPKLTGGRYEGTELPAEIARVAEAANSVSHTFRVELRFVNPGVAFREGMIVRAQIDFLIYDEAIVVPLAAIQVADVGPRALVVTKEEDGRHIAHVRDIQPVSIRNDQVLVHSGLKSGEALIIAGGKGVLDGEEVRVIVADGVAVNRTDEGKDSFIQVTPETLAPDDSPQASEPAGGEPAQ
;
A
#
# COMPACT_ATOMS: atom_id res chain seq x y z
N MET A 1 10.84 -3.95 -0.85
CA MET A 1 11.92 -3.62 0.11
C MET A 1 11.56 -2.32 0.81
N ALA A 2 11.79 -2.23 2.13
CA ALA A 2 11.78 -0.99 2.88
C ALA A 2 13.15 -0.72 3.49
N GLN A 3 13.54 0.54 3.48
CA GLN A 3 14.70 1.05 4.19
C GLN A 3 14.28 1.42 5.61
N ILE A 4 14.97 0.85 6.60
CA ILE A 4 14.74 1.14 8.01
C ILE A 4 15.73 2.23 8.40
N SER A 5 15.21 3.42 8.65
CA SER A 5 15.99 4.58 9.07
C SER A 5 15.61 5.01 10.48
N CYS A 6 16.52 5.76 11.09
CA CYS A 6 16.28 6.38 12.36
C CYS A 6 15.51 7.70 12.19
N GLU A 7 14.47 7.95 13.00
CA GLU A 7 13.79 9.26 13.00
C GLU A 7 14.39 10.26 14.01
N LEU A 8 15.08 9.75 15.03
CA LEU A 8 15.60 10.55 16.14
C LEU A 8 17.13 10.50 16.20
N PRO A 9 17.80 11.57 16.61
CA PRO A 9 19.22 11.48 16.91
C PRO A 9 19.42 10.68 18.20
N GLY A 10 20.46 9.86 18.27
CA GLY A 10 20.81 9.16 19.51
C GLY A 10 21.74 7.99 19.29
N ARG A 11 22.09 7.31 20.38
CA ARG A 11 22.93 6.11 20.32
C ARG A 11 22.08 4.86 20.14
N LEU A 12 22.42 4.01 19.19
CA LEU A 12 21.81 2.69 19.09
C LEU A 12 22.23 1.85 20.31
N GLN A 13 21.30 1.40 21.13
CA GLN A 13 21.63 0.65 22.34
C GLN A 13 21.91 -0.81 22.02
N ARG A 14 21.03 -1.44 21.24
CA ARG A 14 21.16 -2.85 20.84
C ARG A 14 20.21 -3.22 19.70
N TRP A 15 20.59 -4.25 18.96
CA TRP A 15 19.71 -5.00 18.07
C TRP A 15 18.99 -6.10 18.83
N LEU A 16 17.70 -6.28 18.58
CA LEU A 16 16.86 -7.36 19.12
C LEU A 16 16.69 -8.52 18.14
N VAL A 17 17.04 -8.28 16.87
CA VAL A 17 16.88 -9.22 15.76
C VAL A 17 18.25 -9.46 15.16
N ALA A 18 18.54 -10.72 14.83
CA ALA A 18 19.78 -11.07 14.14
C ALA A 18 19.66 -10.83 12.63
N GLU A 19 20.79 -10.61 11.97
CA GLU A 19 20.83 -10.45 10.53
C GLU A 19 20.26 -11.66 9.79
N SER A 20 19.67 -11.43 8.62
CA SER A 20 19.13 -12.49 7.77
C SER A 20 18.04 -13.34 8.43
N THR A 21 17.30 -12.82 9.41
CA THR A 21 16.17 -13.52 10.05
C THR A 21 14.82 -12.97 9.58
N SER A 22 13.76 -13.77 9.72
CA SER A 22 12.40 -13.34 9.42
C SER A 22 11.82 -12.55 10.58
N VAL A 23 11.10 -11.48 10.26
CA VAL A 23 10.44 -10.59 11.21
C VAL A 23 8.98 -10.40 10.87
N THR A 24 8.14 -10.18 11.88
CA THR A 24 6.73 -9.87 11.70
C THR A 24 6.49 -8.35 11.68
N GLN A 25 5.37 -7.92 11.11
CA GLN A 25 4.95 -6.52 11.15
C GLN A 25 4.85 -6.03 12.62
N GLY A 26 5.40 -4.85 12.90
CA GLY A 26 5.39 -4.22 14.22
C GLY A 26 6.40 -4.76 15.23
N GLN A 27 7.13 -5.83 14.89
CA GLN A 27 8.20 -6.38 15.73
C GLN A 27 9.30 -5.33 15.94
N VAL A 28 9.77 -5.19 17.17
CA VAL A 28 10.89 -4.29 17.50
C VAL A 28 12.18 -4.91 17.00
N LEU A 29 12.90 -4.17 16.16
CA LEU A 29 14.16 -4.59 15.53
C LEU A 29 15.35 -4.12 16.35
N ALA A 30 15.30 -2.88 16.83
CA ALA A 30 16.35 -2.27 17.62
C ALA A 30 15.78 -1.26 18.61
N GLU A 31 16.58 -1.00 19.65
CA GLU A 31 16.29 -0.01 20.67
C GLU A 31 17.41 1.04 20.66
N MET A 32 17.02 2.31 20.62
CA MET A 32 17.93 3.42 20.91
C MET A 32 18.00 3.67 22.41
N ASN A 33 19.11 4.25 22.87
CA ASN A 33 19.20 4.71 24.26
C ASN A 33 18.11 5.77 24.51
N ASP A 34 17.27 5.49 25.49
CA ASP A 34 16.14 6.33 25.90
C ASP A 34 16.22 6.78 27.36
N ASP A 35 17.38 6.64 28.01
CA ASP A 35 17.56 6.94 29.44
C ASP A 35 17.21 8.38 29.77
N ASP A 36 17.72 9.34 28.98
CA ASP A 36 17.45 10.78 29.14
C ASP A 36 15.96 11.10 28.90
N LEU A 37 15.32 10.42 27.94
CA LEU A 37 13.92 10.62 27.62
C LEU A 37 13.00 10.05 28.73
N ARG A 38 13.38 8.91 29.30
CA ARG A 38 12.67 8.32 30.46
C ARG A 38 12.83 9.17 31.71
N ALA A 39 14.02 9.72 31.95
CA ALA A 39 14.24 10.66 33.06
C ALA A 39 13.35 11.91 32.93
N ARG A 40 13.28 12.50 31.73
CA ARG A 40 12.38 13.63 31.43
C ARG A 40 10.90 13.26 31.58
N LEU A 41 10.51 12.04 31.21
CA LEU A 41 9.14 11.56 31.39
C LEU A 41 8.79 11.48 32.87
N ALA A 42 9.68 10.92 33.69
CA ALA A 42 9.50 10.83 35.14
C ALA A 42 9.36 12.23 35.78
N GLU A 43 10.16 13.20 35.34
CA GLU A 43 10.06 14.59 35.78
C GLU A 43 8.69 15.21 35.44
N LEU A 44 8.24 15.07 34.19
CA LEU A 44 6.92 15.58 33.78
C LEU A 44 5.77 14.88 34.52
N GLU A 45 5.88 13.58 34.79
CA GLU A 45 4.89 12.85 35.58
C GLU A 45 4.83 13.32 37.03
N ALA A 46 5.98 13.64 37.64
CA ALA A 46 6.04 14.26 38.96
C ALA A 46 5.39 15.66 38.94
N LEU A 47 5.66 16.48 37.92
CA LEU A 47 5.01 17.79 37.73
C LEU A 47 3.50 17.67 37.52
N ARG A 48 3.02 16.66 36.78
CA ARG A 48 1.59 16.37 36.64
C ARG A 48 0.97 16.05 38.01
N GLN A 49 1.68 15.28 38.83
CA GLN A 49 1.20 14.90 40.16
C GLN A 49 1.12 16.11 41.10
N THR A 50 2.11 17.00 41.10
CA THR A 50 2.09 18.21 41.94
C THR A 50 0.99 19.18 41.47
N ALA A 51 0.84 19.39 40.17
CA ALA A 51 -0.25 20.18 39.61
C ALA A 51 -1.63 19.57 39.91
N GLY A 52 -1.75 18.24 39.88
CA GLY A 52 -2.98 17.54 40.29
C GLY A 52 -3.30 17.72 41.78
N LYS A 53 -2.28 17.76 42.66
CA LYS A 53 -2.50 18.13 44.07
C LYS A 53 -2.95 19.58 44.23
N GLN A 54 -2.44 20.49 43.40
CA GLN A 54 -2.87 21.90 43.40
C GLN A 54 -4.35 22.06 43.01
N ILE A 55 -4.84 21.25 42.06
CA ILE A 55 -6.29 21.21 41.74
C ILE A 55 -7.12 20.90 42.98
N LYS A 56 -6.72 19.88 43.77
CA LYS A 56 -7.45 19.52 45.00
C LYS A 56 -7.50 20.67 46.00
N VAL A 57 -6.41 21.43 46.14
CA VAL A 57 -6.37 22.63 46.99
C VAL A 57 -7.34 23.68 46.45
N SER A 58 -7.31 23.96 45.15
CA SER A 58 -8.24 24.92 44.53
C SER A 58 -9.70 24.48 44.58
N GLU A 59 -9.99 23.17 44.55
CA GLU A 59 -11.34 22.64 44.77
C GLU A 59 -11.82 22.87 46.21
N GLN A 60 -10.95 22.67 47.20
CA GLN A 60 -11.25 22.99 48.59
C GLN A 60 -11.49 24.49 48.80
N ASP A 61 -10.65 25.34 48.23
CA ASP A 61 -10.82 26.81 48.29
C ASP A 61 -12.14 27.25 47.66
N LEU A 62 -12.54 26.59 46.57
CA LEU A 62 -13.82 26.84 45.92
C LEU A 62 -15.00 26.42 46.80
N GLU A 63 -14.91 25.27 47.46
CA GLU A 63 -15.93 24.79 48.40
C GLU A 63 -16.10 25.75 49.58
N VAL A 64 -14.98 26.22 50.16
CA VAL A 64 -14.99 27.24 51.22
C VAL A 64 -15.63 28.54 50.74
N ALA A 65 -15.30 29.00 49.52
CA ALA A 65 -15.91 30.20 48.95
C ALA A 65 -17.42 30.05 48.69
N ARG A 66 -17.87 28.86 48.26
CA ARG A 66 -19.31 28.53 48.11
C ARG A 66 -20.04 28.58 49.44
N ALA A 67 -19.47 27.95 50.47
CA ALA A 67 -20.05 27.95 51.82
C ALA A 67 -20.18 29.38 52.37
N ALA A 68 -19.16 30.23 52.17
CA ALA A 68 -19.19 31.62 52.60
C ALA A 68 -20.26 32.45 51.88
N LEU A 69 -20.47 32.23 50.58
CA LEU A 69 -21.57 32.87 49.83
C LEU A 69 -22.94 32.44 50.35
N GLU A 70 -23.10 31.15 50.63
CA GLU A 70 -24.35 30.61 51.14
C GLU A 70 -24.67 31.18 52.53
N GLN A 71 -23.68 31.25 53.41
CA GLN A 71 -23.82 31.91 54.71
C GLN A 71 -24.23 33.38 54.57
N ALA A 72 -23.56 34.15 53.70
CA ALA A 72 -23.90 35.55 53.46
C ALA A 72 -25.33 35.73 52.93
N ARG A 73 -25.82 34.78 52.12
CA ARG A 73 -27.21 34.78 51.63
C ARG A 73 -28.22 34.47 52.75
N GLN A 74 -27.90 33.52 53.63
CA GLN A 74 -28.73 33.20 54.78
C GLN A 74 -28.84 34.40 55.74
N ASP A 75 -27.73 35.07 56.03
CA ASP A 75 -27.72 36.29 56.84
C ASP A 75 -28.58 37.40 56.21
N ALA A 76 -28.45 37.60 54.89
CA ALA A 76 -29.28 38.56 54.16
C ALA A 76 -30.78 38.22 54.21
N ASN A 77 -31.14 36.94 54.12
CA ASN A 77 -32.52 36.47 54.27
C ASN A 77 -33.06 36.71 55.69
N GLY A 78 -32.26 36.45 56.74
CA GLY A 78 -32.64 36.75 58.12
C GLY A 78 -32.92 38.24 58.36
N LEU A 79 -32.12 39.12 57.74
CA LEU A 79 -32.35 40.57 57.77
C LEU A 79 -33.62 40.98 57.00
N LYS A 80 -33.96 40.26 55.92
CA LYS A 80 -35.23 40.47 55.20
C LYS A 80 -36.43 40.12 56.07
N LEU A 81 -36.39 39.01 56.78
CA LEU A 81 -37.44 38.65 57.76
C LEU A 81 -37.56 39.70 58.88
N THR A 82 -36.44 40.29 59.29
CA THR A 82 -36.42 41.39 60.28
C THR A 82 -37.03 42.69 59.74
N LEU A 83 -36.86 42.96 58.44
CA LEU A 83 -37.54 44.07 57.78
C LEU A 83 -39.05 43.84 57.75
N ASP A 84 -39.50 42.64 57.40
CA ASP A 84 -40.91 42.28 57.34
C ASP A 84 -41.58 42.45 58.72
N SER A 85 -40.94 42.00 59.80
CA SER A 85 -41.44 42.22 61.17
C SER A 85 -41.43 43.69 61.58
N SER A 86 -40.40 44.45 61.18
CA SER A 86 -40.33 45.90 61.42
C SER A 86 -41.42 46.68 60.66
N GLN A 87 -41.79 46.22 59.47
CA GLN A 87 -42.89 46.78 58.68
C GLN A 87 -44.25 46.49 59.32
N ALA A 88 -44.49 45.26 59.77
CA ALA A 88 -45.71 44.92 60.52
C ALA A 88 -45.87 45.78 61.79
N ASN A 89 -44.77 46.04 62.52
CA ASN A 89 -44.77 46.92 63.69
C ASN A 89 -45.05 48.39 63.32
N LEU A 90 -44.50 48.86 62.20
CA LEU A 90 -44.80 50.19 61.67
C LEU A 90 -46.27 50.33 61.29
N ASP A 91 -46.84 49.35 60.61
CA ASP A 91 -48.25 49.33 60.21
C ASP A 91 -49.18 49.38 61.43
N PHE A 92 -48.84 48.61 62.48
CA PHE A 92 -49.57 48.66 63.75
C PHE A 92 -49.47 50.05 64.41
N ALA A 93 -48.27 50.61 64.53
CA ALA A 93 -48.06 51.93 65.13
C ALA A 93 -48.73 53.06 64.33
N GLN A 94 -48.78 52.93 63.00
CA GLN A 94 -49.50 53.86 62.13
C GLN A 94 -51.00 53.81 62.40
N LYS A 95 -51.60 52.61 62.41
CA LYS A 95 -53.04 52.44 62.69
C LYS A 95 -53.42 53.02 64.06
N GLU A 96 -52.61 52.76 65.09
CA GLU A 96 -52.84 53.30 66.44
C GLU A 96 -52.72 54.83 66.46
N SER A 97 -51.70 55.38 65.78
CA SER A 97 -51.49 56.83 65.66
C SER A 97 -52.64 57.53 64.95
N THR A 98 -53.13 56.96 63.84
CA THR A 98 -54.29 57.48 63.11
C THR A 98 -55.57 57.42 63.92
N ARG A 99 -55.69 56.47 64.87
CA ARG A 99 -56.85 56.36 65.76
C ARG A 99 -56.78 57.32 66.96
N ILE A 100 -55.67 57.34 67.70
CA ILE A 100 -55.57 58.00 69.02
C ILE A 100 -55.31 59.51 68.90
N ILE A 101 -54.50 59.97 67.94
CA ILE A 101 -54.17 61.40 67.82
C ILE A 101 -55.41 62.27 67.54
N PRO A 102 -56.34 61.89 66.63
CA PRO A 102 -57.58 62.65 66.45
C PRO A 102 -58.50 62.61 67.66
N LEU A 103 -58.56 61.48 68.37
CA LEU A 103 -59.37 61.34 69.60
C LEU A 103 -58.84 62.23 70.73
N ALA A 104 -57.52 62.40 70.85
CA ALA A 104 -56.93 63.35 71.79
C ALA A 104 -57.26 64.81 71.43
N LYS A 105 -57.24 65.16 70.14
CA LYS A 105 -57.70 66.48 69.66
C LYS A 105 -59.18 66.73 69.96
N ALA A 106 -60.00 65.67 69.93
CA ALA A 106 -61.42 65.72 70.31
C ALA A 106 -61.66 65.69 71.83
N LYS A 107 -60.60 65.72 72.66
CA LYS A 107 -60.63 65.62 74.14
C LYS A 107 -61.22 64.30 74.67
N ILE A 108 -61.20 63.25 73.86
CA ILE A 108 -61.67 61.89 74.22
C ILE A 108 -60.52 61.04 74.79
N ALA A 109 -59.29 61.28 74.34
CA ALA A 109 -58.07 60.63 74.84
C ALA A 109 -57.12 61.67 75.47
N THR A 110 -56.14 61.21 76.26
CA THR A 110 -55.19 62.11 76.95
C THR A 110 -54.05 62.58 76.03
N GLU A 111 -53.50 63.76 76.31
CA GLU A 111 -52.38 64.33 75.56
C GLU A 111 -51.10 63.47 75.71
N ALA A 112 -50.90 62.91 76.90
CA ALA A 112 -49.82 61.96 77.18
C ALA A 112 -49.93 60.66 76.35
N GLU A 113 -51.15 60.16 76.10
CA GLU A 113 -51.37 59.01 75.21
C GLU A 113 -51.06 59.35 73.75
N ALA A 114 -51.42 60.56 73.29
CA ALA A 114 -51.11 61.02 71.94
C ALA A 114 -49.59 61.14 71.72
N GLU A 115 -48.85 61.72 72.67
CA GLU A 115 -47.39 61.80 72.61
C GLU A 115 -46.72 60.43 72.64
N ARG A 116 -47.21 59.51 73.49
CA ARG A 116 -46.68 58.13 73.55
C ARG A 116 -46.81 57.42 72.20
N VAL A 117 -47.98 57.49 71.56
CA VAL A 117 -48.21 56.86 70.26
C VAL A 117 -47.41 57.55 69.15
N ALA A 118 -47.26 58.88 69.19
CA ALA A 118 -46.41 59.62 68.26
C ALA A 118 -44.94 59.17 68.36
N ASN A 119 -44.41 59.04 69.59
CA ASN A 119 -43.06 58.53 69.84
C ASN A 119 -42.91 57.08 69.36
N GLN A 120 -43.91 56.23 69.58
CA GLN A 120 -43.92 54.84 69.11
C GLN A 120 -43.87 54.76 67.58
N LEU A 121 -44.60 55.63 66.86
CA LEU A 121 -44.55 55.70 65.41
C LEU A 121 -43.17 56.11 64.88
N VAL A 122 -42.52 57.10 65.52
CA VAL A 122 -41.16 57.53 65.14
C VAL A 122 -40.16 56.38 65.35
N GLN A 123 -40.25 55.66 66.48
CA GLN A 123 -39.41 54.49 66.74
C GLN A 123 -39.62 53.38 65.71
N ALA A 124 -40.88 53.09 65.34
CA ALA A 124 -41.17 52.08 64.32
C ALA A 124 -40.65 52.47 62.92
N LYS A 125 -40.77 53.76 62.53
CA LYS A 125 -40.18 54.28 61.29
C LYS A 125 -38.67 54.13 61.27
N LEU A 126 -38.01 54.46 62.38
CA LEU A 126 -36.56 54.30 62.53
C LEU A 126 -36.15 52.82 62.47
N GLY A 127 -36.96 51.92 63.02
CA GLY A 127 -36.76 50.46 62.93
C GLY A 127 -36.71 49.98 61.47
N VAL A 128 -37.68 50.39 60.65
CA VAL A 128 -37.69 50.06 59.21
C VAL A 128 -36.48 50.65 58.49
N ALA A 129 -36.10 51.90 58.77
CA ALA A 129 -34.91 52.51 58.17
C ALA A 129 -33.62 51.74 58.51
N LYS A 130 -33.45 51.38 59.80
CA LYS A 130 -32.32 50.56 60.26
C LYS A 130 -32.28 49.18 59.59
N ALA A 131 -33.43 48.52 59.45
CA ALA A 131 -33.53 47.22 58.79
C ALA A 131 -33.19 47.30 57.29
N LYS A 132 -33.67 48.34 56.58
CA LYS A 132 -33.34 48.58 55.17
C LYS A 132 -31.83 48.82 54.97
N ASP A 133 -31.20 49.61 55.82
CA ASP A 133 -29.76 49.84 55.71
C ASP A 133 -28.93 48.61 56.08
N ALA A 134 -29.38 47.79 57.02
CA ALA A 134 -28.77 46.49 57.30
C ALA A 134 -28.80 45.56 56.07
N ILE A 135 -29.92 45.50 55.35
CA ILE A 135 -30.05 44.72 54.11
C ILE A 135 -29.08 45.24 53.02
N LYS A 136 -28.97 46.56 52.85
CA LYS A 136 -28.00 47.13 51.88
C LYS A 136 -26.56 46.71 52.19
N ARG A 137 -26.16 46.71 53.47
CA ARG A 137 -24.84 46.21 53.88
C ARG A 137 -24.68 44.72 53.61
N ALA A 138 -25.69 43.91 53.92
CA ALA A 138 -25.66 42.48 53.62
C ALA A 138 -25.58 42.18 52.12
N ALA A 139 -26.24 42.98 51.26
CA ALA A 139 -26.14 42.85 49.81
C ALA A 139 -24.70 43.08 49.30
N ILE A 140 -23.95 44.00 49.92
CA ILE A 140 -22.52 44.19 49.62
C ILE A 140 -21.73 42.93 50.02
N THR A 141 -21.98 42.36 51.20
CA THR A 141 -21.33 41.12 51.66
C THR A 141 -21.61 39.94 50.73
N VAL A 142 -22.86 39.77 50.27
CA VAL A 142 -23.20 38.73 49.29
C VAL A 142 -22.45 38.96 47.97
N ARG A 143 -22.37 40.21 47.50
CA ARG A 143 -21.64 40.55 46.27
C ARG A 143 -20.15 40.27 46.39
N THR A 144 -19.51 40.60 47.52
CA THR A 144 -18.08 40.32 47.73
C THR A 144 -17.82 38.81 47.86
N ALA A 145 -18.70 38.06 48.53
CA ALA A 145 -18.62 36.61 48.57
C ALA A 145 -18.77 35.97 47.18
N GLN A 146 -19.67 36.49 46.34
CA GLN A 146 -19.85 36.04 44.96
C GLN A 146 -18.62 36.33 44.10
N ALA A 147 -17.98 37.49 44.28
CA ALA A 147 -16.74 37.82 43.59
C ALA A 147 -15.60 36.87 44.00
N ARG A 148 -15.48 36.53 45.29
CA ARG A 148 -14.51 35.53 45.78
C ARG A 148 -14.76 34.16 45.19
N LEU A 149 -16.02 33.73 45.09
CA LEU A 149 -16.38 32.48 44.43
C LEU A 149 -15.91 32.44 42.98
N GLY A 150 -16.20 33.48 42.20
CA GLY A 150 -15.76 33.59 40.81
C GLY A 150 -14.23 33.61 40.66
N GLN A 151 -13.52 34.21 41.61
CA GLN A 151 -12.05 34.19 41.65
C GLN A 151 -11.51 32.76 41.89
N SER A 152 -12.08 32.01 42.85
CA SER A 152 -11.70 30.62 43.10
C SER A 152 -12.04 29.70 41.91
N ASP A 153 -13.20 29.89 41.27
CA ASP A 153 -13.59 29.15 40.06
C ASP A 153 -12.58 29.38 38.92
N ALA A 154 -12.17 30.64 38.70
CA ALA A 154 -11.17 30.98 37.69
C ALA A 154 -9.79 30.37 38.00
N LEU A 155 -9.37 30.36 39.27
CA LEU A 155 -8.11 29.73 39.71
C LEU A 155 -8.13 28.21 39.51
N LEU A 156 -9.27 27.57 39.79
CA LEU A 156 -9.45 26.14 39.54
C LEU A 156 -9.39 25.83 38.04
N ALA A 157 -10.03 26.65 37.21
CA ALA A 157 -9.98 26.51 35.75
C ALA A 157 -8.54 26.64 35.23
N LEU A 158 -7.76 27.63 35.70
CA LEU A 158 -6.35 27.80 35.36
C LEU A 158 -5.51 26.58 35.76
N SER A 159 -5.75 26.05 36.97
CA SER A 159 -5.03 24.88 37.48
C SER A 159 -5.31 23.62 36.65
N LYS A 160 -6.55 23.45 36.16
CA LYS A 160 -6.92 22.37 35.23
C LYS A 160 -6.24 22.51 33.88
N VAL A 161 -6.21 23.72 33.31
CA VAL A 161 -5.47 24.00 32.07
C VAL A 161 -3.99 23.66 32.22
N ARG A 162 -3.37 24.01 33.36
CA ARG A 162 -1.97 23.68 33.63
C ARG A 162 -1.68 22.18 33.61
N VAL A 163 -2.56 21.35 34.19
CA VAL A 163 -2.42 19.89 34.12
C VAL A 163 -2.54 19.41 32.68
N GLN A 164 -3.50 19.95 31.92
CA GLN A 164 -3.70 19.59 30.52
C GLN A 164 -2.47 19.94 29.65
N GLU A 165 -1.80 21.08 29.88
CA GLU A 165 -0.54 21.43 29.21
C GLU A 165 0.58 20.42 29.47
N ILE A 166 0.72 19.99 30.73
CA ILE A 166 1.70 18.98 31.14
C ILE A 166 1.36 17.63 30.49
N GLU A 167 0.09 17.24 30.46
CA GLU A 167 -0.34 16.00 29.81
C GLU A 167 -0.07 15.99 28.30
N ARG A 168 -0.24 17.12 27.62
CA ARG A 168 0.13 17.26 26.20
C ARG A 168 1.64 17.11 26.00
N SER A 169 2.43 17.71 26.89
CA SER A 169 3.89 17.55 26.88
C SER A 169 4.31 16.09 27.11
N ILE A 170 3.69 15.39 28.06
CA ILE A 170 3.88 13.96 28.31
C ILE A 170 3.52 13.13 27.07
N ALA A 171 2.37 13.40 26.44
CA ALA A 171 1.94 12.68 25.24
C ALA A 171 2.93 12.83 24.08
N SER A 172 3.43 14.05 23.84
CA SER A 172 4.47 14.31 22.83
C SER A 172 5.78 13.58 23.14
N LEU A 173 6.20 13.58 24.41
CA LEU A 173 7.41 12.86 24.84
C LEU A 173 7.24 11.34 24.72
N ARG A 174 6.06 10.80 24.99
CA ARG A 174 5.75 9.37 24.82
C ARG A 174 5.82 8.95 23.35
N ILE A 175 5.35 9.78 22.42
CA ILE A 175 5.53 9.51 20.98
C ILE A 175 7.02 9.49 20.63
N THR A 176 7.80 10.43 21.17
CA THR A 176 9.26 10.44 20.98
C THR A 176 9.90 9.17 21.55
N LEU A 177 9.48 8.71 22.72
CA LEU A 177 9.92 7.44 23.31
C LEU A 177 9.49 6.22 22.49
N GLU A 178 8.34 6.23 21.85
CA GLU A 178 7.95 5.12 20.95
C GLU A 178 8.84 5.06 19.72
N LYS A 179 9.28 6.22 19.20
CA LYS A 179 10.20 6.33 18.07
C LYS A 179 11.63 5.86 18.38
N THR A 180 12.02 5.71 19.66
CA THR A 180 13.30 5.09 20.02
C THR A 180 13.30 3.58 19.77
N LYS A 181 12.12 2.96 19.68
CA LYS A 181 11.93 1.56 19.34
C LYS A 181 11.69 1.44 17.85
N ILE A 182 12.71 1.04 17.11
CA ILE A 182 12.65 0.89 15.67
C ILE A 182 11.90 -0.41 15.36
N ARG A 183 10.79 -0.31 14.61
CA ARG A 183 9.90 -1.44 14.31
C ARG A 183 9.86 -1.77 12.83
N ALA A 184 9.54 -3.03 12.52
CA ALA A 184 9.31 -3.48 11.15
C ALA A 184 7.96 -2.93 10.60
N PRO A 185 7.95 -2.19 9.48
CA PRO A 185 6.71 -1.69 8.86
C PRO A 185 5.82 -2.80 8.27
N PHE A 186 6.41 -3.93 7.88
CA PHE A 186 5.73 -5.11 7.36
C PHE A 186 6.52 -6.39 7.70
N ALA A 187 5.89 -7.55 7.53
CA ALA A 187 6.53 -8.84 7.73
C ALA A 187 7.46 -9.18 6.55
N GLY A 188 8.68 -9.64 6.83
CA GLY A 188 9.67 -9.93 5.79
C GLY A 188 10.97 -10.44 6.37
N ARG A 189 12.03 -10.47 5.57
CA ARG A 189 13.37 -10.84 6.02
C ARG A 189 14.18 -9.59 6.29
N PHE A 190 14.72 -9.48 7.50
CA PHE A 190 15.65 -8.42 7.86
C PHE A 190 17.02 -8.72 7.26
N GLY A 191 17.64 -7.71 6.63
CA GLY A 191 18.94 -7.79 5.99
C GLY A 191 20.10 -7.79 6.98
N GLN A 192 21.17 -7.09 6.61
CA GLN A 192 22.33 -6.84 7.47
C GLN A 192 22.12 -5.57 8.33
N HIS A 193 22.81 -5.50 9.45
CA HIS A 193 22.96 -4.27 10.22
C HIS A 193 23.92 -3.32 9.47
N LEU A 194 23.50 -2.08 9.27
CA LEU A 194 24.36 -1.03 8.67
C LEU A 194 24.99 -0.12 9.73
N VAL A 195 24.55 -0.26 10.98
CA VAL A 195 24.99 0.50 12.14
C VAL A 195 25.13 -0.48 13.30
N GLU A 196 26.24 -0.40 14.00
CA GLU A 196 26.54 -1.28 15.13
C GLU A 196 25.95 -0.75 16.45
N ALA A 197 25.72 -1.68 17.39
CA ALA A 197 25.30 -1.30 18.73
C ALA A 197 26.38 -0.43 19.39
N GLY A 198 25.96 0.71 19.93
CA GLY A 198 26.84 1.72 20.52
C GLY A 198 27.18 2.87 19.57
N GLU A 199 26.87 2.81 18.28
CA GLU A 199 27.10 3.94 17.37
C GLU A 199 26.03 5.04 17.54
N VAL A 200 26.40 6.27 17.21
CA VAL A 200 25.48 7.42 17.23
C VAL A 200 24.87 7.58 15.85
N THR A 201 23.54 7.64 15.79
CA THR A 201 22.77 7.75 14.56
C THR A 201 22.18 9.15 14.40
N ALA A 202 22.17 9.64 13.17
CA ALA A 202 21.47 10.86 12.79
C ALA A 202 20.05 10.55 12.27
N PRO A 203 19.11 11.52 12.32
CA PRO A 203 17.82 11.39 11.66
C PRO A 203 17.97 11.12 10.16
N GLY A 204 17.21 10.15 9.65
CA GLY A 204 17.27 9.69 8.26
C GLY A 204 18.39 8.69 7.97
N GLN A 205 19.33 8.46 8.89
CA GLN A 205 20.41 7.49 8.69
C GLN A 205 19.85 6.08 8.55
N LEU A 206 20.30 5.37 7.51
CA LEU A 206 19.88 4.01 7.20
C LEU A 206 20.52 3.02 8.20
N LEU A 207 19.69 2.27 8.90
CA LEU A 207 20.11 1.28 9.91
C LEU A 207 20.08 -0.16 9.36
N GLY A 208 19.15 -0.43 8.44
CA GLY A 208 18.95 -1.75 7.87
C GLY A 208 17.92 -1.75 6.75
N ARG A 209 17.67 -2.92 6.19
CA ARG A 209 16.69 -3.11 5.11
C ARG A 209 15.82 -4.33 5.41
N ILE A 210 14.53 -4.22 5.13
CA ILE A 210 13.61 -5.35 5.18
C ILE A 210 13.12 -5.66 3.77
N TYR A 211 13.17 -6.93 3.42
CA TYR A 211 12.73 -7.43 2.14
C TYR A 211 11.46 -8.25 2.34
N ASP A 212 10.37 -7.82 1.69
CA ASP A 212 9.25 -8.71 1.46
C ASP A 212 9.64 -9.59 0.27
N MET A 213 9.78 -10.88 0.54
CA MET A 213 10.19 -11.87 -0.44
C MET A 213 9.03 -12.76 -0.87
N SER A 214 7.79 -12.42 -0.51
CA SER A 214 6.60 -13.21 -0.87
C SER A 214 6.36 -13.20 -2.38
N TYR A 215 6.65 -12.07 -3.02
CA TYR A 215 6.58 -11.88 -4.47
C TYR A 215 7.91 -11.32 -4.99
N MET A 216 8.33 -11.80 -6.15
CA MET A 216 9.54 -11.32 -6.81
C MET A 216 9.18 -10.60 -8.10
N ARG A 217 10.02 -9.63 -8.46
CA ARG A 217 9.94 -8.90 -9.73
C ARG A 217 11.13 -9.29 -10.58
N ALA A 218 10.88 -10.05 -11.64
CA ALA A 218 11.85 -10.32 -12.68
C ALA A 218 11.79 -9.18 -13.68
N ALA A 219 12.84 -8.37 -13.70
CA ALA A 219 12.97 -7.33 -14.68
C ALA A 219 13.65 -7.97 -15.91
N VAL A 220 13.09 -7.84 -17.11
CA VAL A 220 13.64 -8.35 -18.37
C VAL A 220 13.61 -7.28 -19.46
N ASP A 221 14.51 -7.38 -20.43
CA ASP A 221 14.62 -6.41 -21.52
C ASP A 221 14.03 -7.01 -22.80
N ALA A 222 12.97 -6.39 -23.32
CA ALA A 222 12.30 -6.82 -24.55
C ALA A 222 12.65 -5.87 -25.71
N PRO A 223 13.06 -6.36 -26.89
CA PRO A 223 13.28 -5.51 -28.06
C PRO A 223 12.09 -4.61 -28.40
N ASP A 224 12.38 -3.39 -28.86
CA ASP A 224 11.40 -2.37 -29.25
C ASP A 224 10.29 -2.86 -30.20
N ARG A 225 10.64 -3.70 -31.18
CA ARG A 225 9.69 -4.31 -32.12
C ARG A 225 8.54 -5.10 -31.47
N TYR A 226 8.74 -5.60 -30.25
CA TYR A 226 7.72 -6.36 -29.53
C TYR A 226 6.92 -5.49 -28.55
N ALA A 227 7.39 -4.29 -28.22
CA ALA A 227 6.77 -3.44 -27.20
C ALA A 227 5.26 -3.16 -27.44
N PRO A 228 4.79 -2.90 -28.68
CA PRO A 228 3.36 -2.70 -28.92
C PRO A 228 2.50 -3.90 -28.53
N PHE A 229 3.02 -5.12 -28.65
CA PHE A 229 2.29 -6.35 -28.36
C PHE A 229 2.33 -6.76 -26.89
N LEU A 230 3.18 -6.11 -26.07
CA LEU A 230 3.31 -6.41 -24.64
C LEU A 230 2.39 -5.55 -23.77
N GLN A 231 1.73 -4.55 -24.36
CA GLN A 231 0.70 -3.76 -23.69
C GLN A 231 -0.62 -4.52 -23.72
N ALA A 232 -1.16 -4.83 -22.55
CA ALA A 232 -2.48 -5.44 -22.43
C ALA A 232 -3.58 -4.48 -22.93
N ASP A 233 -4.60 -5.04 -23.56
CA ASP A 233 -5.90 -4.37 -23.82
C ASP A 233 -5.84 -3.06 -24.62
N SER A 234 -4.88 -2.91 -25.53
CA SER A 234 -4.84 -1.75 -26.44
C SER A 234 -5.92 -1.86 -27.53
N PRO A 235 -6.93 -0.96 -27.58
CA PRO A 235 -7.98 -1.04 -28.60
C PRO A 235 -7.44 -0.80 -30.01
N LEU A 236 -6.42 0.06 -30.14
CA LEU A 236 -5.77 0.33 -31.41
C LEU A 236 -5.00 -0.89 -31.91
N LEU A 237 -4.33 -1.61 -31.00
CA LEU A 237 -3.67 -2.86 -31.35
C LEU A 237 -4.68 -3.91 -31.80
N GLN A 238 -5.81 -4.07 -31.09
CA GLN A 238 -6.85 -5.03 -31.47
C GLN A 238 -7.43 -4.70 -32.86
N GLN A 239 -7.68 -3.43 -33.16
CA GLN A 239 -8.09 -2.99 -34.50
C GLN A 239 -7.03 -3.29 -35.57
N TYR A 240 -5.76 -3.05 -35.26
CA TYR A 240 -4.65 -3.37 -36.15
C TYR A 240 -4.56 -4.87 -36.42
N LEU A 241 -4.61 -5.71 -35.38
CA LEU A 241 -4.59 -7.17 -35.49
C LEU A 241 -5.78 -7.67 -36.33
N ALA A 242 -6.99 -7.17 -36.08
CA ALA A 242 -8.17 -7.55 -36.85
C ALA A 242 -8.07 -7.18 -38.34
N LYS A 243 -7.40 -6.07 -38.67
CA LYS A 243 -7.24 -5.59 -40.06
C LYS A 243 -6.06 -6.25 -40.79
N ALA A 244 -4.92 -6.37 -40.12
CA ALA A 244 -3.65 -6.75 -40.73
C ALA A 244 -3.30 -8.24 -40.54
N MET A 245 -3.85 -8.89 -39.51
CA MET A 245 -3.53 -10.28 -39.13
C MET A 245 -4.80 -11.05 -38.70
N PRO A 246 -5.75 -11.31 -39.61
CA PRO A 246 -7.04 -11.94 -39.29
C PRO A 246 -6.86 -13.35 -38.71
N GLY A 247 -7.55 -13.69 -37.62
CA GLY A 247 -7.37 -14.97 -36.92
C GLY A 247 -6.22 -14.98 -35.90
N THR A 248 -5.64 -13.81 -35.62
CA THR A 248 -4.66 -13.61 -34.55
C THR A 248 -5.32 -12.93 -33.35
N ARG A 249 -5.14 -13.50 -32.16
CA ARG A 249 -5.56 -12.89 -30.89
C ARG A 249 -4.37 -12.61 -29.99
N GLN A 250 -4.44 -11.50 -29.26
CA GLN A 250 -3.45 -11.18 -28.25
C GLN A 250 -3.76 -11.97 -26.99
N GLU A 251 -2.80 -12.76 -26.51
CA GLU A 251 -2.87 -13.42 -25.21
C GLU A 251 -1.49 -13.32 -24.57
N LEU A 252 -1.42 -12.64 -23.42
CA LEU A 252 -0.17 -12.40 -22.69
C LEU A 252 0.01 -13.49 -21.64
N LYS A 253 0.93 -14.41 -21.89
CA LYS A 253 1.30 -15.47 -20.95
C LYS A 253 2.78 -15.39 -20.65
N ALA A 254 3.15 -15.14 -19.41
CA ALA A 254 4.55 -15.07 -19.00
C ALA A 254 4.93 -16.22 -18.07
N VAL A 255 6.11 -16.78 -18.32
CA VAL A 255 6.73 -17.82 -17.49
C VAL A 255 8.16 -17.39 -17.18
N VAL A 256 8.53 -17.48 -15.91
CA VAL A 256 9.90 -17.23 -15.46
C VAL A 256 10.57 -18.58 -15.21
N GLN A 257 11.65 -18.83 -15.95
CA GLN A 257 12.54 -19.98 -15.83
C GLN A 257 13.79 -19.57 -15.06
N ILE A 258 14.10 -20.30 -13.99
CA ILE A 258 15.32 -20.05 -13.22
C ILE A 258 16.34 -21.16 -13.56
N PRO A 259 17.42 -20.83 -14.30
CA PRO A 259 18.39 -21.83 -14.73
C PRO A 259 19.19 -22.38 -13.53
N GLY A 260 19.51 -23.67 -13.56
CA GLY A 260 20.40 -24.30 -12.59
C GLY A 260 19.78 -24.71 -11.24
N LEU A 261 18.48 -24.48 -11.02
CA LEU A 261 17.78 -25.11 -9.90
C LEU A 261 17.35 -26.53 -10.28
N PRO A 262 17.64 -27.55 -9.45
CA PRO A 262 16.95 -28.83 -9.55
C PRO A 262 15.44 -28.56 -9.46
N LYS A 263 14.62 -29.23 -10.28
CA LYS A 263 13.17 -29.20 -10.07
C LYS A 263 12.94 -29.53 -8.59
N LEU A 264 12.26 -28.66 -7.84
CA LEU A 264 11.87 -28.93 -6.44
C LEU A 264 11.02 -30.22 -6.32
N THR A 265 10.59 -30.77 -7.46
CA THR A 265 9.87 -32.02 -7.67
C THR A 265 10.73 -33.22 -8.11
N GLY A 266 12.07 -33.15 -8.07
CA GLY A 266 12.94 -34.33 -8.21
C GLY A 266 13.23 -34.82 -9.65
N GLY A 267 13.16 -33.95 -10.65
CA GLY A 267 13.47 -34.29 -12.06
C GLY A 267 14.83 -33.79 -12.56
N ARG A 268 15.32 -34.38 -13.67
CA ARG A 268 16.52 -33.94 -14.43
C ARG A 268 16.49 -32.43 -14.71
N TYR A 269 17.68 -31.84 -14.80
CA TYR A 269 18.07 -30.41 -14.91
C TYR A 269 17.41 -29.54 -15.99
N GLU A 270 16.09 -29.59 -16.14
CA GLU A 270 15.32 -28.55 -16.79
C GLU A 270 14.83 -27.63 -15.67
N GLY A 271 15.23 -26.35 -15.69
CA GLY A 271 14.98 -25.40 -14.61
C GLY A 271 13.51 -25.29 -14.18
N THR A 272 13.27 -24.69 -13.00
CA THR A 272 11.92 -24.50 -12.48
C THR A 272 11.20 -23.39 -13.25
N GLU A 273 10.04 -23.72 -13.83
CA GLU A 273 9.12 -22.78 -14.45
C GLU A 273 8.11 -22.27 -13.44
N LEU A 274 7.96 -20.95 -13.37
CA LEU A 274 7.01 -20.29 -12.50
C LEU A 274 6.08 -19.40 -13.33
N PRO A 275 4.76 -19.53 -13.16
CA PRO A 275 3.82 -18.62 -13.81
C PRO A 275 4.10 -17.19 -13.31
N ALA A 276 4.11 -16.26 -14.25
CA ALA A 276 4.34 -14.85 -13.98
C ALA A 276 3.31 -13.99 -14.71
N GLU A 277 3.08 -12.82 -14.16
CA GLU A 277 2.20 -11.80 -14.76
C GLU A 277 3.04 -10.60 -15.16
N ILE A 278 2.70 -9.97 -16.28
CA ILE A 278 3.33 -8.71 -16.70
C ILE A 278 2.80 -7.61 -15.79
N ALA A 279 3.63 -7.16 -14.85
CA ALA A 279 3.26 -6.13 -13.89
C ALA A 279 3.45 -4.72 -14.46
N ARG A 280 4.45 -4.52 -15.31
CA ARG A 280 4.73 -3.22 -15.93
C ARG A 280 5.56 -3.38 -17.20
N VAL A 281 5.27 -2.56 -18.21
CA VAL A 281 6.15 -2.30 -19.35
C VAL A 281 6.59 -0.85 -19.26
N ALA A 282 7.87 -0.56 -19.47
CA ALA A 282 8.37 0.81 -19.46
C ALA A 282 7.80 1.61 -20.65
N GLU A 283 7.56 2.91 -20.43
CA GLU A 283 7.09 3.81 -21.49
C GLU A 283 8.22 4.29 -22.41
N ALA A 284 9.46 4.25 -21.92
CA ALA A 284 10.64 4.68 -22.64
C ALA A 284 11.58 3.49 -22.87
N ALA A 285 12.07 3.37 -24.11
CA ALA A 285 13.13 2.44 -24.45
C ALA A 285 14.46 2.92 -23.88
N ASN A 286 15.34 1.99 -23.55
CA ASN A 286 16.76 2.27 -23.42
C ASN A 286 17.32 2.55 -24.82
N SER A 287 17.79 3.77 -25.04
CA SER A 287 18.29 4.23 -26.35
C SER A 287 19.56 3.53 -26.82
N VAL A 288 20.33 2.92 -25.91
CA VAL A 288 21.56 2.20 -26.26
C VAL A 288 21.25 0.77 -26.68
N SER A 289 20.38 0.07 -25.95
CA SER A 289 20.07 -1.34 -26.21
C SER A 289 18.85 -1.55 -27.11
N HIS A 290 18.08 -0.50 -27.44
CA HIS A 290 16.82 -0.58 -28.19
C HIS A 290 15.84 -1.58 -27.57
N THR A 291 15.79 -1.61 -26.23
CA THR A 291 14.90 -2.48 -25.47
C THR A 291 14.03 -1.69 -24.50
N PHE A 292 12.86 -2.23 -24.20
CA PHE A 292 11.97 -1.76 -23.15
C PHE A 292 12.09 -2.67 -21.93
N ARG A 293 12.10 -2.06 -20.75
CA ARG A 293 12.06 -2.82 -19.50
C ARG A 293 10.66 -3.39 -19.28
N VAL A 294 10.56 -4.70 -19.19
CA VAL A 294 9.35 -5.42 -18.79
C VAL A 294 9.57 -5.99 -17.40
N GLU A 295 8.63 -5.78 -16.50
CA GLU A 295 8.67 -6.30 -15.14
C GLU A 295 7.61 -7.38 -15.00
N LEU A 296 8.07 -8.59 -14.75
CA LEU A 296 7.25 -9.76 -14.49
C LEU A 296 7.15 -9.99 -12.99
N ARG A 297 5.95 -10.23 -12.48
CA ARG A 297 5.69 -10.56 -11.09
C ARG A 297 5.37 -12.04 -10.96
N PHE A 298 6.02 -12.71 -10.01
CA PHE A 298 5.76 -14.12 -9.70
C PHE A 298 5.85 -14.38 -8.20
N VAL A 299 5.17 -15.43 -7.74
CA VAL A 299 5.22 -15.89 -6.34
C VAL A 299 6.59 -16.51 -6.08
N ASN A 300 7.16 -16.30 -4.89
CA ASN A 300 8.42 -16.92 -4.47
C ASN A 300 8.17 -18.12 -3.55
N PRO A 301 8.10 -19.35 -4.07
CA PRO A 301 7.72 -20.51 -3.27
C PRO A 301 8.76 -20.77 -2.19
N GLY A 302 8.31 -20.86 -0.94
CA GLY A 302 9.18 -21.07 0.21
C GLY A 302 10.21 -19.97 0.45
N VAL A 303 10.06 -18.79 -0.19
CA VAL A 303 11.01 -17.67 -0.07
C VAL A 303 12.43 -18.10 -0.51
N ALA A 304 12.51 -19.02 -1.46
CA ALA A 304 13.77 -19.64 -1.90
C ALA A 304 14.63 -18.69 -2.74
N PHE A 305 13.99 -17.84 -3.55
CA PHE A 305 14.69 -16.95 -4.46
C PHE A 305 15.14 -15.65 -3.79
N ARG A 306 16.30 -15.16 -4.20
CA ARG A 306 16.92 -13.94 -3.70
C ARG A 306 17.02 -12.90 -4.79
N GLU A 307 17.11 -11.64 -4.37
CA GLU A 307 17.43 -10.53 -5.27
C GLU A 307 18.80 -10.76 -5.94
N GLY A 308 18.92 -10.35 -7.21
CA GLY A 308 20.14 -10.51 -8.01
C GLY A 308 20.25 -11.83 -8.76
N MET A 309 19.35 -12.80 -8.54
CA MET A 309 19.32 -14.02 -9.35
C MET A 309 18.98 -13.73 -10.81
N ILE A 310 19.65 -14.43 -11.72
CA ILE A 310 19.39 -14.36 -13.15
C ILE A 310 18.24 -15.30 -13.48
N VAL A 311 17.30 -14.83 -14.28
CA VAL A 311 16.16 -15.61 -14.76
C VAL A 311 16.02 -15.44 -16.26
N ARG A 312 15.45 -16.46 -16.91
CA ARG A 312 14.99 -16.38 -18.30
C ARG A 312 13.48 -16.20 -18.27
N ALA A 313 12.97 -15.19 -18.97
CA ALA A 313 11.54 -15.05 -19.16
C ALA A 313 11.15 -15.54 -20.54
N GLN A 314 10.05 -16.28 -20.60
CA GLN A 314 9.31 -16.53 -21.82
C GLN A 314 8.00 -15.75 -21.72
N ILE A 315 7.71 -14.92 -22.72
CA ILE A 315 6.47 -14.17 -22.82
C ILE A 315 5.86 -14.52 -24.16
N ASP A 316 4.73 -15.23 -24.12
CA ASP A 316 3.88 -15.45 -25.29
C ASP A 316 2.90 -14.25 -25.36
N PHE A 317 2.77 -13.64 -26.53
CA PHE A 317 2.02 -12.37 -26.69
C PHE A 317 1.00 -12.36 -27.86
N LEU A 318 1.12 -13.30 -28.80
CA LEU A 318 0.15 -13.50 -29.89
C LEU A 318 -0.10 -14.99 -30.06
N ILE A 319 -1.37 -15.34 -30.26
CA ILE A 319 -1.82 -16.67 -30.62
C ILE A 319 -2.47 -16.58 -32.01
N TYR A 320 -2.03 -17.46 -32.89
CA TYR A 320 -2.55 -17.58 -34.25
C TYR A 320 -3.41 -18.83 -34.31
N ASP A 321 -4.74 -18.68 -34.23
CA ASP A 321 -5.65 -19.81 -34.08
C ASP A 321 -5.75 -20.65 -35.38
N GLU A 322 -5.52 -20.05 -36.55
CA GLU A 322 -5.62 -20.69 -37.88
C GLU A 322 -4.27 -20.89 -38.58
N ALA A 323 -3.14 -20.65 -37.89
CA ALA A 323 -1.83 -20.77 -38.54
C ALA A 323 -1.43 -22.22 -38.76
N ILE A 324 -0.78 -22.47 -39.91
CA ILE A 324 -0.29 -23.79 -40.30
C ILE A 324 1.22 -23.83 -40.07
N VAL A 325 1.68 -24.88 -39.40
CA VAL A 325 3.11 -25.12 -39.19
C VAL A 325 3.61 -26.04 -40.30
N VAL A 326 4.56 -25.54 -41.10
CA VAL A 326 5.19 -26.31 -42.19
C VAL A 326 6.70 -26.43 -41.95
N PRO A 327 7.36 -27.49 -42.44
CA PRO A 327 8.81 -27.58 -42.41
C PRO A 327 9.46 -26.42 -43.19
N LEU A 328 10.59 -25.90 -42.71
CA LEU A 328 11.32 -24.82 -43.37
C LEU A 328 11.74 -25.19 -44.80
N ALA A 329 12.05 -26.47 -45.04
CA ALA A 329 12.41 -27.00 -46.36
C ALA A 329 11.31 -26.84 -47.43
N ALA A 330 10.04 -26.67 -47.02
CA ALA A 330 8.91 -26.55 -47.94
C ALA A 330 8.68 -25.10 -48.43
N ILE A 331 9.42 -24.14 -47.90
CA ILE A 331 9.32 -22.72 -48.25
C ILE A 331 10.39 -22.35 -49.27
N GLN A 332 9.98 -21.69 -50.34
CA GLN A 332 10.86 -21.13 -51.36
C GLN A 332 10.87 -19.61 -51.25
N VAL A 333 12.06 -19.02 -51.34
CA VAL A 333 12.22 -17.56 -51.43
C VAL A 333 12.40 -17.20 -52.90
N ALA A 334 11.46 -16.45 -53.47
CA ALA A 334 11.53 -15.89 -54.81
C ALA A 334 11.64 -14.36 -54.77
N ASP A 335 11.88 -13.73 -55.91
CA ASP A 335 12.04 -12.27 -56.02
C ASP A 335 10.80 -11.49 -55.53
N VAL A 336 9.61 -12.11 -55.60
CA VAL A 336 8.32 -11.52 -55.20
C VAL A 336 7.98 -11.79 -53.73
N GLY A 337 8.68 -12.71 -53.07
CA GLY A 337 8.45 -13.06 -51.67
C GLY A 337 8.51 -14.57 -51.37
N PRO A 338 8.22 -14.95 -50.11
CA PRO A 338 8.13 -16.34 -49.70
C PRO A 338 6.89 -17.02 -50.30
N ARG A 339 7.10 -18.19 -50.91
CA ARG A 339 6.06 -19.00 -51.55
C ARG A 339 6.20 -20.48 -51.18
N ALA A 340 5.11 -21.22 -51.26
CA ALA A 340 5.08 -22.66 -51.13
C ALA A 340 4.47 -23.30 -52.40
N LEU A 341 4.81 -24.55 -52.66
CA LEU A 341 4.22 -25.33 -53.75
C LEU A 341 3.22 -26.31 -53.16
N VAL A 342 1.95 -26.16 -53.55
CA VAL A 342 0.86 -27.04 -53.14
C VAL A 342 0.52 -27.99 -54.30
N VAL A 343 0.33 -29.27 -54.02
CA VAL A 343 -0.05 -30.27 -55.01
C VAL A 343 -1.55 -30.53 -54.94
N THR A 344 -2.23 -30.42 -56.08
CA THR A 344 -3.63 -30.85 -56.26
C THR A 344 -3.70 -32.08 -57.16
N LYS A 345 -4.74 -32.90 -56.99
CA LYS A 345 -5.01 -34.06 -57.84
C LYS A 345 -6.18 -33.75 -58.75
N GLU A 346 -5.97 -33.78 -60.06
CA GLU A 346 -7.05 -33.65 -61.05
C GLU A 346 -7.88 -34.96 -61.16
N GLU A 347 -9.09 -34.86 -61.71
CA GLU A 347 -9.99 -36.01 -61.93
C GLU A 347 -9.36 -37.10 -62.81
N ASP A 348 -8.47 -36.72 -63.73
CA ASP A 348 -7.69 -37.62 -64.59
C ASP A 348 -6.54 -38.34 -63.86
N GLY A 349 -6.36 -38.06 -62.56
CA GLY A 349 -5.34 -38.66 -61.71
C GLY A 349 -3.93 -38.08 -61.88
N ARG A 350 -3.78 -36.93 -62.54
CA ARG A 350 -2.53 -36.14 -62.59
C ARG A 350 -2.35 -35.31 -61.33
N HIS A 351 -1.10 -35.04 -60.97
CA HIS A 351 -0.74 -34.18 -59.85
C HIS A 351 -0.16 -32.88 -60.40
N ILE A 352 -0.79 -31.75 -60.07
CA ILE A 352 -0.38 -30.43 -60.56
C ILE A 352 0.16 -29.63 -59.38
N ALA A 353 1.33 -29.01 -59.58
CA ALA A 353 1.91 -28.09 -58.62
C ALA A 353 1.36 -26.68 -58.84
N HIS A 354 0.90 -26.06 -57.76
CA HIS A 354 0.44 -24.68 -57.74
C HIS A 354 1.34 -23.84 -56.85
N VAL A 355 1.78 -22.71 -57.39
CA VAL A 355 2.54 -21.71 -56.64
C VAL A 355 1.58 -20.93 -55.76
N ARG A 356 1.90 -20.88 -54.47
CA ARG A 356 1.10 -20.17 -53.49
C ARG A 356 1.97 -19.19 -52.73
N ASP A 357 1.62 -17.91 -52.81
CA ASP A 357 2.23 -16.90 -51.96
C ASP A 357 1.80 -17.14 -50.52
N ILE A 358 2.77 -17.11 -49.60
CA ILE A 358 2.55 -17.38 -48.18
C ILE A 358 3.03 -16.21 -47.32
N GLN A 359 2.46 -16.09 -46.13
CA GLN A 359 2.90 -15.12 -45.14
C GLN A 359 3.50 -15.83 -43.93
N PRO A 360 4.82 -16.07 -43.91
CA PRO A 360 5.50 -16.62 -42.75
C PRO A 360 5.56 -15.58 -41.62
N VAL A 361 5.26 -16.01 -40.41
CA VAL A 361 5.25 -15.16 -39.20
C VAL A 361 6.49 -15.38 -38.36
N SER A 362 6.84 -16.65 -38.13
CA SER A 362 7.91 -17.03 -37.23
C SER A 362 8.55 -18.32 -37.67
N ILE A 363 9.84 -18.45 -37.42
CA ILE A 363 10.63 -19.65 -37.66
C ILE A 363 11.11 -20.13 -36.29
N ARG A 364 10.84 -21.39 -35.96
CA ARG A 364 11.28 -22.03 -34.72
C ARG A 364 11.88 -23.39 -35.06
N ASN A 365 13.17 -23.56 -34.77
CA ASN A 365 13.94 -24.75 -35.14
C ASN A 365 13.88 -24.99 -36.67
N ASP A 366 13.23 -26.07 -37.12
CA ASP A 366 13.06 -26.43 -38.54
C ASP A 366 11.59 -26.27 -39.02
N GLN A 367 10.80 -25.50 -38.27
CA GLN A 367 9.39 -25.27 -38.54
C GLN A 367 9.11 -23.79 -38.76
N VAL A 368 8.21 -23.50 -39.67
CA VAL A 368 7.75 -22.15 -39.99
C VAL A 368 6.25 -22.06 -39.75
N LEU A 369 5.87 -21.08 -38.95
CA LEU A 369 4.48 -20.72 -38.72
C LEU A 369 4.01 -19.84 -39.88
N VAL A 370 3.10 -20.36 -40.70
CA VAL A 370 2.50 -19.66 -41.83
C VAL A 370 1.10 -19.19 -41.44
N HIS A 371 0.88 -17.88 -41.51
CA HIS A 371 -0.40 -17.27 -41.15
C HIS A 371 -1.44 -17.37 -42.26
N SER A 372 -1.03 -17.13 -43.50
CA SER A 372 -1.93 -17.13 -44.65
C SER A 372 -1.26 -17.70 -45.89
N GLY A 373 -2.09 -18.13 -46.84
CA GLY A 373 -1.68 -18.73 -48.11
C GLY A 373 -1.96 -20.23 -48.20
N LEU A 374 -1.90 -20.96 -47.07
CA LEU A 374 -2.09 -22.41 -47.04
C LEU A 374 -3.39 -22.80 -46.35
N LYS A 375 -3.95 -23.95 -46.73
CA LYS A 375 -5.11 -24.55 -46.06
C LYS A 375 -4.77 -25.90 -45.46
N SER A 376 -5.44 -26.24 -44.37
CA SER A 376 -5.29 -27.54 -43.74
C SER A 376 -5.73 -28.67 -44.69
N GLY A 377 -4.91 -29.72 -44.78
CA GLY A 377 -5.12 -30.86 -45.69
C GLY A 377 -4.48 -30.72 -47.08
N GLU A 378 -3.86 -29.58 -47.40
CA GLU A 378 -3.11 -29.41 -48.64
C GLU A 378 -1.74 -30.13 -48.59
N ALA A 379 -1.37 -30.81 -49.68
CA ALA A 379 -0.08 -31.48 -49.79
C ALA A 379 1.01 -30.50 -50.25
N LEU A 380 2.09 -30.35 -49.47
CA LEU A 380 3.21 -29.46 -49.78
C LEU A 380 4.41 -30.23 -50.38
N ILE A 381 5.08 -29.61 -51.35
CA ILE A 381 6.35 -30.12 -51.86
C ILE A 381 7.50 -29.72 -50.92
N ILE A 382 8.10 -30.71 -50.25
CA ILE A 382 9.20 -30.50 -49.29
C ILE A 382 10.57 -30.68 -49.96
N ALA A 383 10.65 -31.49 -51.02
CA ALA A 383 11.89 -31.78 -51.75
C ALA A 383 11.65 -31.80 -53.27
N GLY A 384 12.67 -31.39 -54.05
CA GLY A 384 12.61 -31.41 -55.52
C GLY A 384 11.82 -30.27 -56.17
N GLY A 385 11.27 -29.32 -55.40
CA GLY A 385 10.47 -28.21 -55.94
C GLY A 385 11.26 -27.07 -56.60
N LYS A 386 12.60 -27.12 -56.64
CA LYS A 386 13.41 -26.05 -57.25
C LYS A 386 13.26 -26.09 -58.77
N GLY A 387 12.74 -25.01 -59.34
CA GLY A 387 12.53 -24.86 -60.79
C GLY A 387 11.14 -25.27 -61.28
N VAL A 388 10.27 -25.78 -60.39
CA VAL A 388 8.87 -26.10 -60.72
C VAL A 388 8.07 -24.81 -60.88
N LEU A 389 7.36 -24.68 -61.99
CA LEU A 389 6.50 -23.54 -62.30
C LEU A 389 5.04 -23.79 -61.90
N ASP A 390 4.26 -22.72 -61.83
CA ASP A 390 2.82 -22.82 -61.57
C ASP A 390 2.11 -23.58 -62.70
N GLY A 391 1.32 -24.58 -62.36
CA GLY A 391 0.59 -25.43 -63.31
C GLY A 391 1.41 -26.57 -63.91
N GLU A 392 2.63 -26.82 -63.43
CA GLU A 392 3.47 -27.90 -63.91
C GLU A 392 3.04 -29.26 -63.34
N GLU A 393 3.07 -30.29 -64.18
CA GLU A 393 2.79 -31.66 -63.75
C GLU A 393 3.97 -32.20 -62.94
N VAL A 394 3.70 -32.65 -61.72
CA VAL A 394 4.71 -33.17 -60.80
C VAL A 394 4.44 -34.64 -60.50
N ARG A 395 5.50 -35.43 -60.42
CA ARG A 395 5.40 -36.82 -59.97
C ARG A 395 5.64 -36.90 -58.47
N VAL A 396 4.64 -37.37 -57.72
CA VAL A 396 4.79 -37.62 -56.29
C VAL A 396 5.56 -38.92 -56.11
N ILE A 397 6.79 -38.82 -55.60
CA ILE A 397 7.68 -39.98 -55.34
C ILE A 397 7.50 -40.48 -53.91
N VAL A 398 7.24 -39.56 -52.96
CA VAL A 398 7.06 -39.83 -51.54
C VAL A 398 5.94 -38.94 -51.02
N ALA A 399 4.96 -39.53 -50.33
CA ALA A 399 3.89 -38.82 -49.62
C ALA A 399 3.93 -39.25 -48.16
N ASP A 400 3.91 -38.29 -47.23
CA ASP A 400 3.95 -38.52 -45.77
C ASP A 400 5.07 -39.48 -45.30
N GLY A 401 6.22 -39.46 -45.98
CA GLY A 401 7.37 -40.33 -45.68
C GLY A 401 7.28 -41.74 -46.26
N VAL A 402 6.25 -42.06 -47.04
CA VAL A 402 6.06 -43.36 -47.70
C VAL A 402 6.26 -43.21 -49.21
N ALA A 403 7.07 -44.09 -49.81
CA ALA A 403 7.29 -44.10 -51.25
C ALA A 403 5.99 -44.44 -52.00
N VAL A 404 5.60 -43.59 -52.94
CA VAL A 404 4.44 -43.79 -53.81
C VAL A 404 4.94 -44.31 -55.15
N ASN A 405 4.75 -45.60 -55.42
CA ASN A 405 4.97 -46.16 -56.74
C ASN A 405 3.64 -46.20 -57.49
N ARG A 406 3.54 -45.47 -58.61
CA ARG A 406 2.55 -45.76 -59.65
C ARG A 406 3.25 -46.58 -60.71
N THR A 407 3.00 -47.88 -60.74
CA THR A 407 3.21 -48.70 -61.94
C THR A 407 2.27 -48.19 -63.03
N ASP A 408 2.68 -48.27 -64.31
CA ASP A 408 1.94 -47.81 -65.49
C ASP A 408 0.56 -48.48 -65.71
N GLU A 409 -0.02 -49.14 -64.70
CA GLU A 409 -1.35 -49.77 -64.73
C GLU A 409 -2.10 -49.58 -63.39
N GLY A 410 -2.60 -48.37 -63.12
CA GLY A 410 -3.86 -48.13 -62.40
C GLY A 410 -4.25 -48.92 -61.12
N LYS A 411 -3.34 -49.39 -60.25
CA LYS A 411 -3.69 -49.91 -58.91
C LYS A 411 -2.59 -49.64 -57.86
N ASP A 412 -3.00 -49.11 -56.70
CA ASP A 412 -2.12 -48.85 -55.55
C ASP A 412 -1.85 -50.15 -54.76
N SER A 413 -0.58 -50.38 -54.39
CA SER A 413 -0.22 -51.35 -53.34
C SER A 413 0.99 -50.85 -52.54
N PHE A 414 0.83 -50.81 -51.21
CA PHE A 414 1.85 -50.38 -50.24
C PHE A 414 2.81 -51.53 -49.92
N ILE A 415 4.13 -51.25 -49.88
CA ILE A 415 5.13 -52.15 -49.29
C ILE A 415 5.94 -51.38 -48.25
N GLN A 416 5.99 -51.92 -47.03
CA GLN A 416 6.83 -51.44 -45.92
C GLN A 416 8.31 -51.70 -46.22
N VAL A 417 9.17 -50.71 -45.99
CA VAL A 417 10.63 -50.87 -46.02
C VAL A 417 11.18 -50.64 -44.61
N THR A 418 11.87 -51.65 -44.06
CA THR A 418 12.68 -51.55 -42.84
C THR A 418 14.11 -51.09 -43.17
N PRO A 419 14.79 -50.36 -42.26
CA PRO A 419 16.04 -49.67 -42.56
C PRO A 419 17.26 -50.55 -42.24
N GLU A 420 17.85 -51.21 -43.23
CA GLU A 420 19.16 -51.86 -43.03
C GLU A 420 19.90 -52.07 -44.36
N THR A 421 20.41 -50.99 -44.97
CA THR A 421 21.58 -51.03 -45.89
C THR A 421 21.97 -49.60 -46.28
N LEU A 422 22.66 -48.89 -45.39
CA LEU A 422 23.50 -47.75 -45.76
C LEU A 422 24.48 -47.44 -44.62
N ALA A 423 25.55 -48.22 -44.53
CA ALA A 423 26.75 -47.87 -43.79
C ALA A 423 27.92 -47.87 -44.80
N PRO A 424 28.66 -46.77 -44.96
CA PRO A 424 29.90 -46.77 -45.71
C PRO A 424 31.04 -47.38 -44.88
N ASP A 425 31.79 -48.24 -45.55
CA ASP A 425 32.98 -48.95 -45.12
C ASP A 425 34.16 -47.97 -44.96
N ASP A 426 34.74 -47.87 -43.76
CA ASP A 426 35.88 -47.00 -43.46
C ASP A 426 36.99 -47.81 -42.78
N SER A 427 37.92 -48.30 -43.59
CA SER A 427 39.16 -48.94 -43.16
C SER A 427 40.35 -48.07 -43.61
N PRO A 428 41.22 -47.60 -42.70
CA PRO A 428 42.30 -46.67 -43.04
C PRO A 428 43.54 -47.42 -43.58
N GLN A 429 43.99 -47.03 -44.78
CA GLN A 429 45.32 -47.39 -45.30
C GLN A 429 46.31 -46.24 -45.11
N ALA A 430 47.49 -46.64 -44.65
CA ALA A 430 48.64 -45.82 -44.29
C ALA A 430 49.31 -45.15 -45.51
N SER A 431 49.85 -43.95 -45.28
CA SER A 431 50.89 -43.36 -46.13
C SER A 431 52.00 -42.77 -45.25
N GLU A 432 53.22 -43.21 -45.54
CA GLU A 432 54.51 -42.90 -44.91
C GLU A 432 54.94 -41.42 -44.99
N PRO A 433 55.94 -40.99 -44.18
CA PRO A 433 56.35 -39.60 -44.03
C PRO A 433 57.49 -39.20 -44.98
N ALA A 434 57.49 -37.94 -45.45
CA ALA A 434 58.63 -37.32 -46.12
C ALA A 434 59.35 -36.33 -45.18
N GLY A 435 60.69 -36.38 -45.19
CA GLY A 435 61.62 -35.58 -44.37
C GLY A 435 61.47 -34.06 -44.53
N GLY A 436 61.93 -33.23 -43.59
CA GLY A 436 63.35 -33.07 -43.21
C GLY A 436 64.08 -32.47 -44.42
N GLU A 437 64.42 -31.18 -44.47
CA GLU A 437 65.55 -30.53 -43.77
C GLU A 437 65.63 -29.00 -44.13
N PRO A 438 66.62 -28.17 -43.71
CA PRO A 438 66.35 -27.02 -42.84
C PRO A 438 66.95 -25.65 -43.30
N ALA A 439 66.89 -24.69 -42.39
CA ALA A 439 67.79 -23.54 -42.16
C ALA A 439 67.73 -22.31 -43.08
N GLN A 440 67.34 -21.15 -42.52
CA GLN A 440 68.26 -20.18 -41.91
C GLN A 440 67.51 -19.20 -40.99
#